data_AF-R7PUD4-F1
#
_entry.id   AF-R7PUD4-F1
#
_cell.length_a   1.000
_cell.length_b   1.000
_cell.length_c   1.000
_cell.angle_alpha   90.00
_cell.angle_beta   90.00
_cell.angle_gamma   90.00
#
_symmetry.space_group_name_H-M   'P 1'
#
loop_
_entity.id
_entity.type
_entity.pdbx_description
1 polymer ?
#
loop_
_entity_poly.entity_id
_entity_poly.type
_entity_poly.pdbx_seq_one_letter_code
_entity_poly.pdbx_strand_id
1 'polypeptide(L)'
;MTKRQRDCLDLYYNENLTLAEIAEHFRISRQAVHDAMRHGEEQLAYYEKTLCLLYKKKEKQKALVNVKNILTETQLKKAEIWLELLSE
;
A
#
# COMPACT_ATOMS: atom_id res chain seq x y z
N MET A 1 2.88 -6.46 -12.74
CA MET A 1 1.94 -7.36 -12.03
C MET A 1 0.74 -7.68 -12.87
N THR A 2 0.43 -8.98 -12.99
CA THR A 2 -0.77 -9.44 -13.69
C THR A 2 -2.01 -9.20 -12.82
N LYS A 3 -3.18 -9.18 -13.46
CA LYS A 3 -4.46 -9.07 -12.75
C LYS A 3 -4.61 -10.19 -11.71
N ARG A 4 -4.31 -11.44 -12.08
CA ARG A 4 -4.45 -12.59 -11.16
C ARG A 4 -3.60 -12.46 -9.90
N GLN A 5 -2.34 -12.04 -10.04
CA GLN A 5 -1.43 -11.83 -8.90
C GLN A 5 -1.96 -10.73 -7.98
N ARG A 6 -2.45 -9.63 -8.57
CA ARG A 6 -3.06 -8.52 -7.82
C ARG A 6 -4.28 -9.00 -7.05
N ASP A 7 -5.22 -9.65 -7.73
CA ASP A 7 -6.49 -10.06 -7.13
C ASP A 7 -6.26 -11.10 -6.02
N CYS A 8 -5.32 -12.04 -6.19
CA CYS A 8 -4.95 -12.98 -5.13
C CYS A 8 -4.37 -12.27 -3.89
N LEU A 9 -3.49 -11.29 -4.08
CA LEU A 9 -2.92 -10.51 -2.96
C LEU A 9 -3.98 -9.66 -2.26
N ASP A 10 -4.88 -9.04 -3.02
CA ASP A 10 -5.97 -8.21 -2.51
C ASP A 10 -6.92 -9.03 -1.63
N LEU A 11 -7.40 -10.18 -2.15
CA LEU A 11 -8.27 -11.08 -1.39
C LEU A 11 -7.60 -11.61 -0.11
N TYR A 12 -6.30 -11.86 -0.14
CA TYR A 12 -5.58 -12.35 1.03
C TYR A 12 -5.32 -11.26 2.08
N TYR A 13 -4.74 -10.13 1.66
CA TYR A 13 -4.26 -9.10 2.59
C TYR A 13 -5.32 -8.09 2.99
N ASN A 14 -6.32 -7.81 2.14
CA ASN A 14 -7.33 -6.77 2.38
C ASN A 14 -8.70 -7.36 2.75
N GLU A 15 -9.04 -8.53 2.23
CA GLU A 15 -10.33 -9.20 2.48
C GLU A 15 -10.22 -10.40 3.44
N ASN A 16 -8.99 -10.72 3.90
CA ASN A 16 -8.71 -11.78 4.87
C ASN A 16 -9.12 -13.20 4.43
N LEU A 17 -9.25 -13.47 3.13
CA LEU A 17 -9.51 -14.83 2.64
C LEU A 17 -8.29 -15.72 2.83
N THR A 18 -8.54 -16.98 3.15
CA THR A 18 -7.53 -18.04 3.16
C THR A 18 -7.16 -18.45 1.73
N LEU A 19 -5.98 -19.06 1.55
CA LEU A 19 -5.56 -19.62 0.24
C LEU A 19 -6.56 -20.65 -0.30
N ALA A 20 -7.30 -21.32 0.59
CA ALA A 20 -8.34 -22.27 0.23
C ALA A 20 -9.55 -21.58 -0.42
N GLU A 21 -10.04 -20.52 0.22
CA GLU A 21 -11.18 -19.73 -0.25
C GLU A 21 -10.83 -19.02 -1.56
N ILE A 22 -9.60 -18.51 -1.69
CA ILE A 22 -9.12 -17.90 -2.93
C ILE A 22 -9.02 -18.94 -4.06
N ALA A 23 -8.52 -20.13 -3.76
CA ALA A 23 -8.43 -21.22 -4.73
C ALA A 23 -9.81 -21.65 -5.23
N GLU A 24 -10.78 -21.75 -4.32
CA GLU A 24 -12.18 -22.05 -4.64
C GLU A 24 -12.82 -20.94 -5.47
N HIS A 25 -12.68 -19.68 -5.04
CA HIS A 25 -13.21 -18.49 -5.74
C HIS A 25 -12.76 -18.46 -7.21
N PHE A 26 -11.50 -18.80 -7.45
CA PHE A 26 -10.89 -18.77 -8.77
C PHE A 26 -10.94 -20.10 -9.53
N ARG A 27 -11.44 -21.18 -8.91
CA ARG A 27 -11.43 -22.55 -9.43
C ARG A 27 -10.05 -23.01 -9.89
N ILE A 28 -9.03 -22.76 -9.07
CA ILE A 28 -7.65 -23.16 -9.28
C ILE A 28 -7.12 -23.96 -8.09
N SER A 29 -5.93 -24.53 -8.18
CA SER A 29 -5.31 -25.21 -7.05
C SER A 29 -4.79 -24.20 -6.02
N ARG A 30 -4.72 -24.62 -4.74
CA ARG A 30 -4.03 -23.85 -3.68
C ARG A 30 -2.58 -23.52 -4.06
N GLN A 31 -1.91 -24.42 -4.77
CA GLN A 31 -0.55 -24.19 -5.27
C GLN A 31 -0.50 -23.04 -6.27
N ALA A 32 -1.45 -22.97 -7.21
CA ALA A 32 -1.52 -21.88 -8.17
C ALA A 32 -1.78 -20.52 -7.50
N VAL A 33 -2.57 -20.48 -6.41
CA VAL A 33 -2.75 -19.26 -5.60
C VAL A 33 -1.43 -18.87 -4.94
N HIS A 34 -0.75 -19.83 -4.30
CA HIS A 34 0.53 -19.59 -3.64
C HIS A 34 1.58 -19.02 -4.61
N ASP A 35 1.71 -19.62 -5.79
CA ASP A 35 2.68 -19.17 -6.80
C ASP A 35 2.31 -17.77 -7.34
N ALA A 36 1.01 -17.49 -7.53
CA ALA A 36 0.55 -16.16 -7.91
C ALA A 36 0.86 -15.11 -6.84
N MET A 37 0.64 -15.42 -5.55
CA MET A 37 0.97 -14.50 -4.46
C MET A 37 2.46 -14.25 -4.38
N ARG A 38 3.28 -15.31 -4.37
CA ARG A 38 4.73 -15.21 -4.30
C ARG A 38 5.29 -14.32 -5.42
N HIS A 39 4.88 -14.54 -6.66
CA HIS A 39 5.35 -13.71 -7.77
C HIS A 39 4.81 -12.27 -7.71
N GLY A 40 3.61 -12.07 -7.17
CA GLY A 40 3.08 -10.73 -6.91
C GLY A 40 3.91 -9.98 -5.87
N GLU A 41 4.26 -10.63 -4.77
CA GLU A 41 5.12 -10.09 -3.70
C GLU A 41 6.52 -9.76 -4.20
N GLU A 42 7.14 -10.67 -4.97
CA GLU A 42 8.45 -10.45 -5.59
C GLU A 42 8.43 -9.19 -6.49
N GLN A 43 7.35 -8.99 -7.26
CA GLN A 43 7.19 -7.79 -8.09
C GLN A 43 6.94 -6.52 -7.26
N LEU A 44 6.14 -6.58 -6.19
CA LEU A 44 5.94 -5.43 -5.30
C LEU A 44 7.23 -5.03 -4.59
N ALA A 45 8.02 -6.01 -4.13
CA ALA A 45 9.33 -5.77 -3.53
C ALA A 45 10.30 -5.13 -4.54
N TYR A 46 10.30 -5.60 -5.78
CA TYR A 46 11.08 -4.97 -6.86
C TYR A 46 10.63 -3.53 -7.14
N TYR A 47 9.32 -3.29 -7.26
CA TYR A 47 8.79 -1.94 -7.48
C TYR A 47 9.17 -0.99 -6.34
N GLU A 48 9.06 -1.43 -5.09
CA GLU A 48 9.47 -0.58 -3.97
C GLU A 48 10.98 -0.32 -3.98
N LYS A 49 11.80 -1.34 -4.27
CA LYS A 49 13.25 -1.16 -4.41
C LYS A 49 13.64 -0.14 -5.48
N THR A 50 12.90 -0.09 -6.58
CA THR A 50 13.21 0.80 -7.71
C THR A 50 12.59 2.19 -7.58
N LEU A 51 11.34 2.27 -7.12
CA LEU A 51 10.56 3.51 -7.12
C LEU A 51 10.61 4.23 -5.76
N CYS A 52 10.81 3.47 -4.68
CA CYS A 52 10.80 3.92 -3.28
C CYS A 52 9.54 4.71 -2.91
N LEU A 53 8.37 4.32 -3.45
CA LEU A 53 7.14 5.11 -3.28
C LEU A 53 6.64 5.05 -1.85
N LEU A 54 6.62 3.86 -1.25
CA LEU A 54 6.20 3.70 0.14
C LEU A 54 7.15 4.43 1.08
N TYR A 55 8.47 4.31 0.86
CA TYR A 55 9.46 5.04 1.62
C TYR A 55 9.24 6.56 1.53
N LYS A 56 9.14 7.12 0.32
CA LYS A 56 8.92 8.56 0.10
C LYS A 56 7.62 9.03 0.74
N LYS A 57 6.55 8.25 0.63
CA LYS A 57 5.26 8.56 1.28
C LYS A 57 5.41 8.63 2.80
N LYS A 58 6.13 7.69 3.42
CA LYS A 58 6.42 7.71 4.86
C LYS A 58 7.25 8.93 5.27
N GLU A 59 8.28 9.28 4.51
CA GLU A 59 9.11 10.46 4.80
C GLU A 59 8.30 11.76 4.67
N LYS A 60 7.45 11.87 3.64
CA LYS A 60 6.50 12.99 3.48
C LYS A 60 5.58 13.11 4.70
N GLN A 61 5.00 11.99 5.16
CA GLN A 61 4.11 11.98 6.31
C GLN A 61 4.83 12.41 7.60
N LYS A 62 6.06 11.92 7.83
CA LYS A 62 6.87 12.34 8.98
C LYS A 62 7.20 13.83 8.94
N ALA A 63 7.60 14.35 7.79
CA ALA A 63 7.88 15.76 7.61
C ALA A 63 6.63 16.61 7.91
N LEU A 64 5.46 16.17 7.45
CA LEU A 64 4.19 16.86 7.68
C LEU A 64 3.80 16.88 9.16
N VAL A 65 4.01 15.78 9.88
CA VAL A 65 3.83 15.72 11.35
C VAL A 65 4.78 16.68 12.06
N ASN A 66 6.06 16.69 11.68
CA ASN A 66 7.05 17.59 12.28
C ASN A 66 6.71 19.06 12.04
N VAL A 67 6.28 19.42 10.83
CA VAL A 67 5.80 20.78 10.51
C VAL A 67 4.61 21.13 11.40
N LYS A 68 3.60 20.25 11.51
CA LYS A 68 2.44 20.51 12.36
C LYS A 68 2.80 20.74 13.83
N ASN A 69 3.83 20.05 14.34
CA ASN A 69 4.29 20.20 15.72
C ASN A 69 5.03 21.52 16.01
N ILE A 70 5.58 22.18 14.99
CA ILE A 70 6.33 23.44 15.13
C ILE A 70 5.40 24.66 14.95
N LEU A 71 4.33 24.51 14.18
CA LEU A 71 3.41 25.61 13.89
C LEU A 71 2.50 25.92 15.08
N THR A 72 2.28 27.22 15.31
CA THR A 72 1.25 27.68 16.25
C THR A 72 -0.16 27.43 15.70
N GLU A 73 -1.17 27.40 16.57
CA GLU A 73 -2.57 27.16 16.16
C GLU A 73 -3.05 28.15 15.09
N THR A 74 -2.66 29.42 15.20
CA THR A 74 -2.97 30.46 14.21
C THR A 74 -2.32 30.19 12.85
N GLN A 75 -1.09 29.66 12.83
CA GLN A 75 -0.39 29.31 11.59
C GLN A 75 -0.97 28.04 10.96
N LEU A 76 -1.35 27.04 11.76
CA LEU A 76 -2.01 25.84 11.30
C LEU A 76 -3.30 26.15 10.55
N LYS A 77 -4.16 27.01 11.12
CA LYS A 77 -5.40 27.46 10.45
C LYS A 77 -5.13 28.15 9.10
N LYS A 78 -4.07 28.95 9.00
CA LYS A 78 -3.69 29.60 7.73
C LYS A 78 -3.12 28.62 6.71
N ALA A 79 -2.46 27.57 7.17
CA ALA A 79 -1.78 26.59 6.32
C ALA A 79 -2.62 25.34 6.00
N GLU A 80 -3.85 25.24 6.51
CA GLU A 80 -4.70 24.05 6.47
C GLU A 80 -4.82 23.45 5.06
N ILE A 81 -5.19 24.26 4.07
CA ILE A 81 -5.34 23.84 2.66
C ILE A 81 -4.03 23.27 2.10
N TRP A 82 -2.90 23.92 2.39
CA TRP A 82 -1.59 23.48 1.91
C TRP A 82 -1.16 22.18 2.57
N LEU A 83 -1.48 22.01 3.86
CA LEU A 83 -1.18 20.78 4.60
C LEU A 83 -2.04 19.60 4.12
N GLU A 84 -3.29 19.85 3.72
CA GLU A 84 -4.17 18.84 3.14
C GLU A 84 -3.64 18.37 1.77
N LEU A 85 -3.28 19.30 0.89
CA LEU A 85 -2.71 18.99 -0.43
C LEU A 85 -1.34 18.27 -0.33
N LEU A 86 -0.57 18.54 0.73
CA LEU A 86 0.66 17.81 1.02
C LEU A 86 0.42 16.45 1.69
N SER A 87 -0.79 16.11 2.09
CA SER A 87 -1.11 14.81 2.68
C SER A 87 -1.57 13.75 1.67
N GLU A 88 -2.02 14.17 0.48
CA GLU A 88 -2.36 13.32 -0.67
C GLU A 88 -1.12 12.67 -1.32
#